data_AF-A0A7S1WXC5-F1
#
_entry.id   AF-A0A7S1WXC5-F1
#
_cell.length_a   1.000
_cell.length_b   1.000
_cell.length_c   1.000
_cell.angle_alpha   90.00
_cell.angle_beta   90.00
_cell.angle_gamma   90.00
#
_symmetry.space_group_name_H-M   'P 1'
#
loop_
_entity.id
_entity.type
_entity.pdbx_description
1 polymer ?
#
loop_
_entity_poly.entity_id
_entity_poly.type
_entity_poly.pdbx_seq_one_letter_code
_entity_poly.pdbx_strand_id
1 'polypeptide(L)'
;AALECPEDCEADRRESALRGRWLSDGVLSEADALALYRLAPEAVVWGDGYTGRDRPFSQAERFGGVTPAAAAEWALRQPEAEGRRARAVDWAQRLVAACRKVHAATEELFNLTGKLGADFLHLTCRQYAADGPPSLEDSHPAHADNCYPSGGGECVRGPPMYHWRSHSAILALSGPGDDTFSGGDFFYAPAWDRGPRTRVTPRAGGVVAFTAGPENIHGVEAVTRGLRCQLSSWFTDDAGRAGHAAELAAAEGLLRGAGEACSADGAAGTRCAGPAA
;
A
#
# COMPACT_ATOMS: atom_id res chain seq x y z
N ALA A 1 -13.94 -38.45 4.27
CA ALA A 1 -12.91 -38.12 5.27
C ALA A 1 -12.90 -36.62 5.42
N ALA A 2 -13.35 -36.10 6.56
CA ALA A 2 -13.16 -34.69 6.88
C ALA A 2 -11.66 -34.48 7.05
N LEU A 3 -11.07 -33.49 6.36
CA LEU A 3 -9.68 -33.12 6.63
C LEU A 3 -9.61 -32.62 8.08
N GLU A 4 -9.08 -33.43 8.98
CA GLU A 4 -8.64 -32.99 10.29
C GLU A 4 -7.43 -32.06 10.09
N CYS A 5 -7.66 -30.75 10.15
CA CYS A 5 -6.59 -29.76 10.19
C CYS A 5 -6.88 -28.80 11.36
N PRO A 6 -6.55 -29.18 12.60
CA PRO A 6 -6.99 -28.46 13.79
C PRO A 6 -6.46 -27.02 13.89
N GLU A 7 -5.32 -26.69 13.26
CA GLU A 7 -4.69 -25.37 13.39
C GLU A 7 -4.16 -24.73 12.07
N ASP A 8 -4.01 -25.50 10.98
CA ASP A 8 -3.32 -25.03 9.75
C ASP A 8 -4.11 -25.28 8.44
N CYS A 9 -5.45 -25.37 8.50
CA CYS A 9 -6.27 -25.55 7.30
C CYS A 9 -5.92 -24.54 6.20
N GLU A 10 -5.52 -25.04 5.02
CA GLU A 10 -5.22 -24.22 3.84
C GLU A 10 -4.14 -23.15 4.07
N ALA A 11 -3.28 -23.31 5.08
CA ALA A 11 -2.25 -22.33 5.41
C ALA A 11 -1.20 -22.17 4.29
N ASP A 12 -0.99 -23.23 3.52
CA ASP A 12 -0.12 -23.32 2.36
C ASP A 12 -0.71 -22.69 1.08
N ARG A 13 -1.98 -22.25 1.13
CA ARG A 13 -2.65 -21.67 -0.04
C ARG A 13 -2.49 -20.15 -0.13
N ARG A 14 -2.28 -19.69 -1.37
CA ARG A 14 -2.24 -18.26 -1.73
C ARG A 14 -3.63 -17.63 -1.70
N GLU A 15 -4.64 -18.41 -2.09
CA GLU A 15 -6.06 -18.05 -2.09
C GLU A 15 -6.84 -19.09 -1.27
N SER A 16 -7.72 -18.61 -0.40
CA SER A 16 -8.50 -19.45 0.49
C SER A 16 -9.69 -18.66 1.02
N ALA A 17 -10.90 -19.06 0.63
CA ALA A 17 -12.11 -18.49 1.21
C ALA A 17 -12.19 -18.76 2.73
N LEU A 18 -11.68 -19.92 3.18
CA LEU A 18 -11.65 -20.30 4.58
C LEU A 18 -10.76 -19.35 5.42
N ARG A 19 -9.58 -18.99 4.92
CA ARG A 19 -8.67 -18.05 5.59
C ARG A 19 -8.91 -16.59 5.20
N GLY A 20 -9.89 -16.32 4.34
CA GLY A 20 -10.16 -14.99 3.81
C GLY A 20 -8.97 -14.41 3.03
N ARG A 21 -8.44 -15.14 2.05
CA ARG A 21 -7.34 -14.72 1.16
C ARG A 21 -7.80 -14.72 -0.29
N TRP A 22 -7.53 -13.62 -1.00
CA TRP A 22 -7.86 -13.45 -2.40
C TRP A 22 -6.69 -12.86 -3.17
N LEU A 23 -6.55 -13.30 -4.42
CA LEU A 23 -5.63 -12.73 -5.40
C LEU A 23 -6.46 -12.34 -6.63
N SER A 24 -6.42 -11.06 -7.00
CA SER A 24 -7.12 -10.57 -8.18
C SER A 24 -6.16 -9.83 -9.07
N ASP A 25 -5.97 -10.33 -10.29
CA ASP A 25 -5.25 -9.61 -11.33
C ASP A 25 -6.15 -8.54 -11.99
N GLY A 26 -5.53 -7.54 -12.61
CA GLY A 26 -6.23 -6.56 -13.46
C GLY A 26 -7.11 -5.53 -12.72
N VAL A 27 -7.00 -5.41 -11.39
CA VAL A 27 -7.69 -4.34 -10.63
C VAL A 27 -7.23 -2.96 -11.11
N LEU A 28 -5.92 -2.83 -11.39
CA LEU A 28 -5.35 -1.71 -12.11
C LEU A 28 -4.70 -2.22 -13.40
N SER A 29 -4.67 -1.40 -14.44
CA SER A 29 -3.93 -1.77 -15.66
C SER A 29 -2.42 -1.79 -15.36
N GLU A 30 -1.67 -2.68 -16.01
CA GLU A 30 -0.21 -2.74 -15.85
C GLU A 30 0.44 -1.38 -16.19
N ALA A 31 -0.08 -0.68 -17.20
CA ALA A 31 0.39 0.65 -17.59
C ALA A 31 0.17 1.72 -16.50
N ASP A 32 -0.99 1.72 -15.85
CA ASP A 32 -1.28 2.64 -14.73
C ASP A 32 -0.45 2.29 -13.49
N ALA A 33 -0.29 1.00 -13.20
CA ALA A 33 0.54 0.51 -12.11
C ALA A 33 2.01 0.96 -12.28
N LEU A 34 2.55 0.79 -13.49
CA LEU A 34 3.90 1.23 -13.82
C LEU A 34 4.05 2.76 -13.85
N ALA A 35 3.02 3.49 -14.29
CA ALA A 35 3.00 4.95 -14.20
C ALA A 35 3.04 5.43 -12.74
N LEU A 36 2.31 4.75 -11.85
CA LEU A 36 2.37 5.02 -10.42
C LEU A 36 3.75 4.72 -9.84
N TYR A 37 4.32 3.56 -10.16
CA TYR A 37 5.66 3.15 -9.74
C TYR A 37 6.73 4.18 -10.12
N ARG A 38 6.71 4.69 -11.36
CA ARG A 38 7.79 5.56 -11.89
C ARG A 38 7.97 6.86 -11.13
N LEU A 39 6.88 7.49 -10.68
CA LEU A 39 6.95 8.79 -9.98
C LEU A 39 6.94 8.64 -8.45
N ALA A 40 6.59 7.47 -7.94
CA ALA A 40 6.57 7.18 -6.50
C ALA A 40 7.85 7.59 -5.75
N PRO A 41 9.07 7.23 -6.18
CA PRO A 41 10.30 7.60 -5.46
C PRO A 41 10.54 9.12 -5.34
N GLU A 42 9.89 9.95 -6.16
CA GLU A 42 9.97 11.41 -6.07
C GLU A 42 8.94 12.00 -5.07
N ALA A 43 7.83 11.28 -4.85
CA ALA A 43 6.71 11.71 -4.02
C ALA A 43 6.81 11.20 -2.57
N VAL A 44 7.41 10.02 -2.36
CA VAL A 44 7.53 9.42 -1.03
C VAL A 44 8.44 10.23 -0.10
N VAL A 45 8.03 10.30 1.16
CA VAL A 45 8.85 10.81 2.25
C VAL A 45 9.51 9.62 2.95
N TRP A 46 10.85 9.63 3.01
CA TRP A 46 11.62 8.57 3.66
C TRP A 46 11.39 8.58 5.18
N GLY A 47 10.96 7.45 5.73
CA GLY A 47 10.58 7.29 7.14
C GLY A 47 9.14 7.69 7.48
N ASP A 48 8.31 8.04 6.49
CA ASP A 48 6.88 8.27 6.69
C ASP A 48 6.20 7.01 7.26
N GLY A 49 5.34 7.13 8.25
CA GLY A 49 4.79 5.99 9.00
C GLY A 49 5.71 5.38 10.08
N TYR A 50 6.98 5.80 10.18
CA TYR A 50 7.95 5.34 11.19
C TYR A 50 8.67 6.48 11.91
N THR A 51 7.96 7.59 12.18
CA THR A 51 8.49 8.76 12.90
C THR A 51 9.81 9.29 12.31
N GLY A 52 9.93 9.29 10.98
CA GLY A 52 11.12 9.74 10.26
C GLY A 52 12.28 8.74 10.23
N ARG A 53 12.13 7.55 10.84
CA ARG A 53 13.13 6.47 10.74
C ARG A 53 13.01 5.78 9.39
N ASP A 54 13.89 6.13 8.45
CA ASP A 54 13.87 5.57 7.11
C ASP A 54 14.37 4.12 7.02
N ARG A 55 14.99 3.58 8.07
CA ARG A 55 15.42 2.16 8.18
C ARG A 55 14.79 1.48 9.38
N PRO A 56 13.46 1.23 9.39
CA PRO A 56 12.75 0.79 10.59
C PRO A 56 12.93 -0.69 10.93
N PHE A 57 13.29 -1.54 9.95
CA PHE A 57 13.39 -3.00 10.12
C PHE A 57 14.79 -3.55 9.93
N SER A 58 15.50 -3.08 8.90
CA SER A 58 16.89 -3.48 8.62
C SER A 58 17.70 -2.28 8.16
N GLN A 59 19.01 -2.32 8.38
CA GLN A 59 19.92 -1.28 7.89
C GLN A 59 20.09 -1.32 6.36
N ALA A 60 19.76 -2.46 5.75
CA ALA A 60 19.94 -2.68 4.32
C ALA A 60 18.87 -2.02 3.44
N GLU A 61 17.73 -1.63 4.02
CA GLU A 61 16.59 -1.13 3.27
C GLU A 61 16.05 0.18 3.80
N ARG A 62 15.79 1.12 2.88
CA ARG A 62 15.08 2.35 3.18
C ARG A 62 13.58 2.19 2.93
N PHE A 63 12.76 2.80 3.76
CA PHE A 63 11.31 2.87 3.66
C PHE A 63 10.86 4.29 3.34
N GLY A 64 10.07 4.44 2.29
CA GLY A 64 9.40 5.68 1.94
C GLY A 64 7.90 5.48 1.87
N GLY A 65 7.17 6.54 2.18
CA GLY A 65 5.71 6.52 2.23
C GLY A 65 5.08 7.83 1.79
N VAL A 66 3.86 7.77 1.23
CA VAL A 66 3.03 8.95 0.97
C VAL A 66 1.53 8.58 0.96
N THR A 67 0.71 9.35 1.67
CA THR A 67 -0.75 9.21 1.64
C THR A 67 -1.35 9.94 0.43
N PRO A 68 -2.58 9.62 -0.02
CA PRO A 68 -3.21 10.31 -1.15
C PRO A 68 -3.28 11.84 -1.03
N ALA A 69 -3.62 12.38 0.14
CA ALA A 69 -3.67 13.83 0.36
C ALA A 69 -2.27 14.45 0.33
N ALA A 70 -1.28 13.82 0.98
CA ALA A 70 0.10 14.28 0.94
C ALA A 70 0.69 14.24 -0.49
N ALA A 71 0.32 13.23 -1.28
CA ALA A 71 0.67 13.11 -2.69
C ALA A 71 0.08 14.25 -3.52
N ALA A 72 -1.19 14.62 -3.27
CA ALA A 72 -1.82 15.76 -3.91
C ALA A 72 -1.10 17.08 -3.55
N GLU A 73 -0.79 17.31 -2.29
CA GLU A 73 -0.02 18.49 -1.85
C GLU A 73 1.39 18.54 -2.45
N TRP A 74 2.08 17.41 -2.50
CA TRP A 74 3.39 17.29 -3.16
C TRP A 74 3.30 17.64 -4.64
N ALA A 75 2.26 17.15 -5.33
CA ALA A 75 2.04 17.39 -6.74
C ALA A 75 1.81 18.87 -7.04
N LEU A 76 0.99 19.55 -6.24
CA LEU A 76 0.70 20.98 -6.39
C LEU A 76 1.91 21.88 -6.12
N ARG A 77 2.84 21.43 -5.26
CA ARG A 77 4.10 22.16 -4.99
C ARG A 77 5.17 21.97 -6.06
N GLN A 78 4.99 21.05 -7.01
CA GLN A 78 5.95 20.90 -8.10
C GLN A 78 6.03 22.17 -8.97
N PRO A 79 7.18 22.46 -9.59
CA PRO A 79 7.32 23.59 -10.49
C PRO A 79 6.50 23.40 -11.77
N GLU A 80 6.02 24.50 -12.35
CA GLU A 80 5.32 24.48 -13.65
C GLU A 80 6.26 24.18 -14.82
N ALA A 81 7.57 24.32 -14.61
CA ALA A 81 8.59 24.11 -15.63
C ALA A 81 8.42 22.75 -16.32
N GLU A 82 8.42 22.77 -17.65
CA GLU A 82 8.37 21.58 -18.50
C GLU A 82 7.17 20.65 -18.22
N GLY A 83 6.07 21.21 -17.71
CA GLY A 83 4.86 20.44 -17.38
C GLY A 83 5.02 19.51 -16.17
N ARG A 84 6.02 19.73 -15.31
CA ARG A 84 6.29 18.87 -14.15
C ARG A 84 5.13 18.83 -13.15
N ARG A 85 4.52 19.99 -12.85
CA ARG A 85 3.29 20.05 -12.03
C ARG A 85 2.14 19.28 -12.64
N ALA A 86 1.84 19.48 -13.92
CA ALA A 86 0.77 18.76 -14.59
C ALA A 86 0.95 17.23 -14.54
N ARG A 87 2.18 16.74 -14.78
CA ARG A 87 2.50 15.31 -14.64
C ARG A 87 2.32 14.79 -13.21
N ALA A 88 2.75 15.56 -12.21
CA ALA A 88 2.60 15.19 -10.82
C ALA A 88 1.12 15.18 -10.37
N VAL A 89 0.32 16.13 -10.86
CA VAL A 89 -1.13 16.19 -10.59
C VAL A 89 -1.85 15.00 -11.24
N ASP A 90 -1.55 14.67 -12.50
CA ASP A 90 -2.08 13.46 -13.16
C ASP A 90 -1.69 12.20 -12.38
N TRP A 91 -0.44 12.10 -11.91
CA TRP A 91 0.00 10.99 -11.06
C TRP A 91 -0.77 10.89 -9.74
N ALA A 92 -0.98 12.01 -9.04
CA ALA A 92 -1.76 12.02 -7.79
C ALA A 92 -3.24 11.65 -8.02
N GLN A 93 -3.83 12.10 -9.14
CA GLN A 93 -5.17 11.69 -9.55
C GLN A 93 -5.26 10.18 -9.82
N ARG A 94 -4.25 9.60 -10.49
CA ARG A 94 -4.16 8.15 -10.71
C ARG A 94 -4.03 7.39 -9.38
N LEU A 95 -3.29 7.92 -8.41
CA LEU A 95 -3.14 7.30 -7.09
C LEU A 95 -4.49 7.25 -6.37
N VAL A 96 -5.23 8.37 -6.34
CA VAL A 96 -6.58 8.41 -5.77
C VAL A 96 -7.50 7.40 -6.46
N ALA A 97 -7.49 7.35 -7.79
CA ALA A 97 -8.28 6.39 -8.56
C ALA A 97 -7.90 4.94 -8.25
N ALA A 98 -6.62 4.64 -8.10
CA ALA A 98 -6.13 3.32 -7.71
C ALA A 98 -6.62 2.93 -6.31
N CYS A 99 -6.57 3.84 -5.33
CA CYS A 99 -7.14 3.60 -4.00
C CYS A 99 -8.63 3.25 -4.06
N ARG A 100 -9.43 3.96 -4.88
CA ARG A 100 -10.85 3.65 -5.06
C ARG A 100 -11.07 2.28 -5.70
N LYS A 101 -10.28 1.92 -6.72
CA LYS A 101 -10.36 0.61 -7.37
C LYS A 101 -10.00 -0.53 -6.42
N VAL A 102 -8.93 -0.39 -5.64
CA VAL A 102 -8.52 -1.38 -4.64
C VAL A 102 -9.58 -1.54 -3.56
N HIS A 103 -10.16 -0.43 -3.09
CA HIS A 103 -11.25 -0.47 -2.12
C HIS A 103 -12.47 -1.22 -2.66
N ALA A 104 -12.97 -0.84 -3.85
CA ALA A 104 -14.11 -1.50 -4.48
C ALA A 104 -13.86 -3.00 -4.73
N ALA A 105 -12.67 -3.35 -5.25
CA ALA A 105 -12.28 -4.75 -5.47
C ALA A 105 -12.23 -5.54 -4.16
N THR A 106 -11.71 -4.94 -3.08
CA THR A 106 -11.69 -5.59 -1.76
C THR A 106 -13.11 -5.85 -1.26
N GLU A 107 -14.00 -4.86 -1.35
CA GLU A 107 -15.39 -5.06 -0.97
C GLU A 107 -16.08 -6.15 -1.80
N GLU A 108 -15.84 -6.22 -3.11
CA GLU A 108 -16.40 -7.23 -3.99
C GLU A 108 -15.91 -8.65 -3.64
N LEU A 109 -14.59 -8.82 -3.49
CA LEU A 109 -13.96 -10.11 -3.15
C LEU A 109 -14.50 -10.69 -1.83
N PHE A 110 -14.82 -9.83 -0.87
CA PHE A 110 -15.36 -10.23 0.43
C PHE A 110 -16.89 -10.16 0.54
N ASN A 111 -17.60 -9.74 -0.52
CA ASN A 111 -19.05 -9.50 -0.51
C ASN A 111 -19.49 -8.50 0.59
N LEU A 112 -18.74 -7.40 0.69
CA LEU A 112 -18.86 -6.33 1.68
C LEU A 112 -19.10 -4.95 1.05
N THR A 113 -19.72 -4.89 -0.14
CA THR A 113 -20.00 -3.61 -0.85
C THR A 113 -20.66 -2.56 0.04
N GLY A 114 -20.02 -1.39 0.14
CA GLY A 114 -20.43 -0.24 0.95
C GLY A 114 -20.30 -0.43 2.47
N LYS A 115 -19.56 -1.44 2.93
CA LYS A 115 -19.42 -1.76 4.36
C LYS A 115 -18.03 -1.51 4.90
N LEU A 116 -17.04 -1.28 4.05
CA LEU A 116 -15.67 -1.01 4.49
C LEU A 116 -15.38 0.50 4.50
N GLY A 117 -14.80 0.96 5.60
CA GLY A 117 -14.17 2.27 5.70
C GLY A 117 -12.66 2.13 5.57
N ALA A 118 -12.01 3.08 4.88
CA ALA A 118 -10.56 3.15 4.84
C ALA A 118 -10.02 3.60 6.20
N ASP A 119 -9.27 2.73 6.87
CA ASP A 119 -8.55 3.08 8.10
C ASP A 119 -7.27 3.84 7.77
N PHE A 120 -6.49 3.31 6.82
CA PHE A 120 -5.24 3.92 6.40
C PHE A 120 -4.94 3.54 4.94
N LEU A 121 -4.44 4.48 4.15
CA LEU A 121 -4.09 4.30 2.73
C LEU A 121 -2.68 4.85 2.52
N HIS A 122 -1.79 4.02 1.98
CA HIS A 122 -0.38 4.36 1.93
C HIS A 122 0.31 3.78 0.69
N LEU A 123 0.78 4.65 -0.21
CA LEU A 123 1.76 4.22 -1.21
C LEU A 123 3.11 4.14 -0.51
N THR A 124 3.73 2.96 -0.57
CA THR A 124 4.98 2.68 0.13
C THR A 124 6.02 2.17 -0.85
N CYS A 125 7.29 2.52 -0.59
CA CYS A 125 8.44 2.04 -1.33
C CYS A 125 9.52 1.49 -0.39
N ARG A 126 10.14 0.40 -0.81
CA ARG A 126 11.30 -0.23 -0.16
C ARG A 126 12.48 -0.17 -1.14
N GLN A 127 13.58 0.43 -0.72
CA GLN A 127 14.79 0.55 -1.53
C GLN A 127 15.93 -0.22 -0.88
N TYR A 128 16.54 -1.15 -1.62
CA TYR A 128 17.81 -1.72 -1.20
C TYR A 128 18.91 -0.65 -1.25
N ALA A 129 19.58 -0.42 -0.13
CA ALA A 129 20.53 0.67 0.08
C ALA A 129 21.74 0.26 0.93
N ALA A 130 22.07 -1.04 0.99
CA ALA A 130 23.28 -1.53 1.67
C ALA A 130 24.51 -1.48 0.75
N ASP A 131 25.65 -1.09 1.34
CA ASP A 131 26.98 -1.16 0.72
C ASP A 131 27.70 -2.51 0.98
N GLY A 132 26.95 -3.54 1.44
CA GLY A 132 27.46 -4.84 1.88
C GLY A 132 26.72 -6.03 1.24
N PRO A 133 27.01 -7.27 1.67
CA PRO A 133 26.30 -8.44 1.18
C PRO A 133 24.79 -8.32 1.49
N PRO A 134 23.90 -8.83 0.61
CA PRO A 134 22.46 -8.73 0.81
C PRO A 134 22.04 -9.33 2.16
N SER A 135 21.32 -8.56 2.97
CA SER A 135 20.67 -9.10 4.17
C SER A 135 19.58 -10.09 3.76
N LEU A 136 19.43 -11.15 4.56
CA LEU A 136 18.32 -12.10 4.45
C LEU A 136 17.20 -11.78 5.46
N GLU A 137 17.34 -10.70 6.22
CA GLU A 137 16.28 -10.21 7.11
C GLU A 137 15.09 -9.69 6.31
N ASP A 138 13.89 -10.11 6.69
CA ASP A 138 12.67 -9.69 6.02
C ASP A 138 12.53 -8.16 6.02
N SER A 139 12.15 -7.59 4.86
CA SER A 139 11.81 -6.17 4.73
C SER A 139 10.67 -5.77 5.66
N HIS A 140 9.78 -6.72 5.95
CA HIS A 140 8.79 -6.63 7.00
C HIS A 140 8.60 -8.01 7.66
N PRO A 141 8.91 -8.16 8.95
CA PRO A 141 8.74 -9.44 9.64
C PRO A 141 7.30 -9.95 9.62
N ALA A 142 7.14 -11.24 9.89
CA ALA A 142 5.85 -11.88 10.04
C ALA A 142 5.01 -11.19 11.13
N HIS A 143 3.78 -10.80 10.77
CA HIS A 143 2.86 -10.09 11.66
C HIS A 143 1.40 -10.30 11.23
N ALA A 144 0.46 -9.92 12.09
CA ALA A 144 -0.93 -9.67 11.74
C ALA A 144 -1.22 -8.17 11.85
N ASP A 145 -2.17 -7.67 11.07
CA ASP A 145 -2.45 -6.23 10.99
C ASP A 145 -3.26 -5.70 12.18
N ASN A 146 -4.03 -6.56 12.85
CA ASN A 146 -4.94 -6.17 13.93
C ASN A 146 -4.59 -6.74 15.31
N CYS A 147 -3.47 -7.44 15.46
CA CYS A 147 -3.04 -7.95 16.76
C CYS A 147 -1.54 -8.24 16.83
N TYR A 148 -1.07 -8.54 18.04
CA TYR A 148 0.31 -8.93 18.32
C TYR A 148 0.35 -10.28 19.06
N PRO A 149 1.46 -11.05 18.97
CA PRO A 149 1.55 -12.32 19.65
C PRO A 149 1.71 -12.14 21.17
N SER A 150 0.96 -12.91 21.95
CA SER A 150 1.25 -13.14 23.36
C SER A 150 2.44 -14.09 23.52
N GLY A 151 2.96 -14.25 24.74
CA GLY A 151 4.01 -15.25 25.05
C GLY A 151 3.60 -16.70 24.75
N GLY A 152 2.30 -16.98 24.57
CA GLY A 152 1.76 -18.28 24.16
C GLY A 152 1.42 -18.38 22.67
N GLY A 153 1.71 -17.36 21.86
CA GLY A 153 1.36 -17.33 20.43
C GLY A 153 -0.08 -16.91 20.11
N GLU A 154 -0.89 -16.61 21.13
CA GLU A 154 -2.26 -16.11 20.95
C GLU A 154 -2.25 -14.67 20.41
N CYS A 155 -3.26 -14.34 19.61
CA CYS A 155 -3.45 -13.01 19.03
C CYS A 155 -4.13 -12.06 20.02
N VAL A 156 -3.37 -11.10 20.55
CA VAL A 156 -3.89 -10.09 21.48
C VAL A 156 -4.34 -8.86 20.69
N ARG A 157 -5.65 -8.62 20.67
CA ARG A 157 -6.27 -7.44 20.05
C ARG A 157 -6.30 -6.28 21.03
N GLY A 158 -5.36 -5.35 20.89
CA GLY A 158 -5.30 -4.16 21.72
C GLY A 158 -4.14 -3.23 21.34
N PRO A 159 -3.98 -2.08 22.02
CA PRO A 159 -2.85 -1.20 21.83
C PRO A 159 -1.51 -1.94 21.99
N PRO A 160 -0.47 -1.63 21.17
CA PRO A 160 -0.40 -0.51 20.22
C PRO A 160 -0.98 -0.82 18.83
N MET A 161 -1.62 -1.98 18.62
CA MET A 161 -2.13 -2.37 17.30
C MET A 161 -3.46 -1.69 16.96
N TYR A 162 -3.66 -1.42 15.67
CA TYR A 162 -4.92 -0.98 15.07
C TYR A 162 -5.93 -2.14 15.02
N HIS A 163 -6.34 -2.60 16.20
CA HIS A 163 -7.10 -3.84 16.42
C HIS A 163 -8.52 -3.85 15.83
N TRP A 164 -8.98 -2.72 15.30
CA TRP A 164 -10.24 -2.56 14.59
C TRP A 164 -10.12 -2.80 13.08
N ARG A 165 -8.90 -2.97 12.54
CA ARG A 165 -8.73 -3.35 11.14
C ARG A 165 -9.34 -4.72 10.92
N SER A 166 -10.21 -4.81 9.91
CA SER A 166 -10.90 -6.04 9.52
C SER A 166 -10.29 -6.65 8.27
N HIS A 167 -9.85 -5.83 7.31
CA HIS A 167 -9.30 -6.28 6.03
C HIS A 167 -8.10 -5.43 5.62
N SER A 168 -7.23 -6.03 4.82
CA SER A 168 -6.08 -5.39 4.20
C SER A 168 -6.03 -5.74 2.72
N ALA A 169 -5.54 -4.81 1.91
CA ALA A 169 -5.29 -5.04 0.50
C ALA A 169 -3.97 -4.39 0.06
N ILE A 170 -3.23 -5.11 -0.77
CA ILE A 170 -1.94 -4.69 -1.30
C ILE A 170 -2.01 -4.76 -2.81
N LEU A 171 -1.94 -3.59 -3.46
CA LEU A 171 -1.81 -3.47 -4.91
C LEU A 171 -0.32 -3.41 -5.28
N ALA A 172 0.10 -4.33 -6.14
CA ALA A 172 1.45 -4.33 -6.70
C ALA A 172 1.57 -3.29 -7.83
N LEU A 173 2.59 -2.43 -7.75
CA LEU A 173 2.87 -1.43 -8.79
C LEU A 173 3.92 -1.91 -9.81
N SER A 174 4.63 -2.97 -9.48
CA SER A 174 5.51 -3.74 -10.35
C SER A 174 5.44 -5.22 -9.98
N GLY A 175 5.81 -6.10 -10.91
CA GLY A 175 5.72 -7.54 -10.71
C GLY A 175 6.75 -8.34 -11.52
N PRO A 176 6.56 -9.67 -11.62
CA PRO A 176 7.47 -10.54 -12.36
C PRO A 176 7.62 -10.10 -13.82
N GLY A 177 8.86 -9.83 -14.25
CA GLY A 177 9.18 -9.35 -15.58
C GLY A 177 9.51 -7.85 -15.64
N ASP A 178 9.13 -7.08 -14.62
CA ASP A 178 9.59 -5.70 -14.46
C ASP A 178 10.98 -5.73 -13.80
N ASP A 179 12.05 -5.37 -14.52
CA ASP A 179 13.41 -5.26 -13.95
C ASP A 179 13.54 -4.02 -13.04
N THR A 180 12.74 -4.01 -11.98
CA THR A 180 12.59 -2.92 -11.01
C THR A 180 13.20 -3.26 -9.66
N PHE A 181 13.07 -4.52 -9.22
CA PHE A 181 13.66 -5.03 -7.98
C PHE A 181 13.90 -6.55 -8.02
N SER A 182 14.56 -7.08 -6.99
CA SER A 182 14.66 -8.53 -6.72
C SER A 182 14.49 -8.81 -5.23
N GLY A 183 14.02 -10.02 -4.89
CA GLY A 183 13.53 -10.33 -3.54
C GLY A 183 12.16 -9.68 -3.30
N GLY A 184 11.82 -9.33 -2.06
CA GLY A 184 10.60 -8.56 -1.79
C GLY A 184 9.29 -9.33 -1.95
N ASP A 185 9.31 -10.66 -1.96
CA ASP A 185 8.08 -11.44 -2.09
C ASP A 185 7.19 -11.25 -0.85
N PHE A 186 5.90 -10.99 -1.07
CA PHE A 186 4.92 -11.10 0.00
C PHE A 186 4.76 -12.57 0.35
N PHE A 187 4.62 -12.89 1.64
CA PHE A 187 4.36 -14.26 2.07
C PHE A 187 3.32 -14.31 3.17
N TYR A 188 2.54 -15.40 3.18
CA TYR A 188 1.82 -15.85 4.36
C TYR A 188 2.66 -16.86 5.14
N ALA A 189 2.47 -16.89 6.46
CA ALA A 189 3.02 -17.88 7.37
C ALA A 189 1.91 -18.52 8.21
N PRO A 190 2.06 -19.79 8.63
CA PRO A 190 1.11 -20.43 9.54
C PRO A 190 1.23 -19.89 10.98
N ALA A 191 2.44 -19.44 11.38
CA ALA A 191 2.72 -18.93 12.72
C ALA A 191 3.69 -17.72 12.68
N TRP A 192 3.80 -17.03 13.81
CA TRP A 192 4.55 -15.77 13.95
C TRP A 192 6.07 -15.92 13.79
N ASP A 193 6.64 -17.03 14.27
CA ASP A 193 8.09 -17.20 14.41
C ASP A 193 8.67 -18.37 13.60
N ARG A 194 7.80 -19.20 12.99
CA ARG A 194 8.20 -20.44 12.33
C ARG A 194 7.23 -20.88 11.25
N GLY A 195 7.71 -21.79 10.42
CA GLY A 195 6.89 -22.57 9.49
C GLY A 195 7.17 -22.29 8.02
N PRO A 196 6.59 -23.11 7.12
CA PRO A 196 6.70 -22.91 5.68
C PRO A 196 6.04 -21.60 5.25
N ARG A 197 6.72 -20.86 4.36
CA ARG A 197 6.22 -19.60 3.80
C ARG A 197 5.47 -19.85 2.49
N THR A 198 4.27 -19.30 2.39
CA THR A 198 3.47 -19.29 1.17
C THR A 198 3.69 -17.96 0.45
N ARG A 199 4.62 -17.93 -0.51
CA ARG A 199 4.92 -16.73 -1.30
C ARG A 199 3.80 -16.40 -2.27
N VAL A 200 3.46 -15.12 -2.36
CA VAL A 200 2.48 -14.55 -3.29
C VAL A 200 3.17 -13.41 -4.04
N THR A 201 3.23 -13.54 -5.36
CA THR A 201 3.86 -12.55 -6.24
C THR A 201 2.83 -12.10 -7.27
N PRO A 202 1.99 -11.10 -6.94
CA PRO A 202 1.02 -10.55 -7.90
C PRO A 202 1.73 -9.90 -9.09
N ARG A 203 1.04 -9.84 -10.24
CA ARG A 203 1.48 -9.04 -11.39
C ARG A 203 1.29 -7.55 -11.10
N ALA A 204 1.94 -6.69 -11.87
CA ALA A 204 1.67 -5.25 -11.82
C ALA A 204 0.16 -5.00 -12.01
N GLY A 205 -0.44 -4.23 -11.11
CA GLY A 205 -1.88 -3.97 -11.09
C GLY A 205 -2.74 -5.05 -10.43
N GLY A 206 -2.14 -6.15 -9.99
CA GLY A 206 -2.79 -7.19 -9.19
C GLY A 206 -2.87 -6.82 -7.70
N VAL A 207 -3.92 -7.31 -7.03
CA VAL A 207 -4.21 -7.08 -5.62
C VAL A 207 -4.18 -8.38 -4.85
N VAL A 208 -3.46 -8.39 -3.73
CA VAL A 208 -3.62 -9.39 -2.67
C VAL A 208 -4.53 -8.78 -1.60
N ALA A 209 -5.66 -9.41 -1.32
CA ALA A 209 -6.62 -8.94 -0.30
C ALA A 209 -6.86 -10.03 0.74
N PHE A 210 -6.86 -9.67 2.02
CA PHE A 210 -6.96 -10.63 3.11
C PHE A 210 -7.62 -10.05 4.37
N THR A 211 -8.18 -10.91 5.22
CA THR A 211 -8.65 -10.48 6.56
C THR A 211 -7.46 -10.21 7.47
N ALA A 212 -7.54 -9.16 8.29
CA ALA A 212 -6.40 -8.58 9.02
C ALA A 212 -5.90 -9.40 10.24
N GLY A 213 -6.57 -10.52 10.54
CA GLY A 213 -6.35 -11.31 11.75
C GLY A 213 -5.20 -12.32 11.67
N PRO A 214 -5.02 -13.11 12.75
CA PRO A 214 -3.94 -14.11 12.86
C PRO A 214 -4.09 -15.28 11.90
N GLU A 215 -5.26 -15.46 11.27
CA GLU A 215 -5.45 -16.37 10.15
C GLU A 215 -4.58 -16.02 8.93
N ASN A 216 -4.09 -14.78 8.86
CA ASN A 216 -3.26 -14.26 7.79
C ASN A 216 -1.99 -13.60 8.32
N ILE A 217 -1.24 -14.29 9.19
CA ILE A 217 0.13 -13.89 9.51
C ILE A 217 0.92 -13.80 8.20
N HIS A 218 1.56 -12.65 7.97
CA HIS A 218 2.23 -12.35 6.71
C HIS A 218 3.43 -11.43 6.89
N GLY A 219 4.27 -11.35 5.87
CA GLY A 219 5.44 -10.48 5.84
C GLY A 219 5.92 -10.24 4.41
N VAL A 220 7.06 -9.58 4.30
CA VAL A 220 7.73 -9.29 3.03
C VAL A 220 9.19 -9.70 3.15
N GLU A 221 9.64 -10.60 2.28
CA GLU A 221 11.04 -11.04 2.25
C GLU A 221 11.97 -9.87 1.86
N ALA A 222 13.25 -9.97 2.20
CA ALA A 222 14.25 -8.94 1.91
C ALA A 222 14.22 -8.47 0.44
N VAL A 223 14.24 -7.16 0.21
CA VAL A 223 14.55 -6.58 -1.11
C VAL A 223 16.06 -6.59 -1.24
N THR A 224 16.57 -7.30 -2.25
CA THR A 224 18.01 -7.51 -2.44
C THR A 224 18.62 -6.64 -3.55
N ARG A 225 17.77 -6.01 -4.36
CA ARG A 225 18.15 -5.05 -5.40
C ARG A 225 16.99 -4.12 -5.72
N GLY A 226 17.27 -2.86 -6.03
CA GLY A 226 16.33 -1.95 -6.66
C GLY A 226 15.31 -1.34 -5.72
N LEU A 227 14.14 -1.00 -6.27
CA LEU A 227 13.05 -0.31 -5.58
C LEU A 227 11.75 -1.09 -5.77
N ARG A 228 11.11 -1.48 -4.68
CA ARG A 228 9.81 -2.13 -4.68
C ARG A 228 8.77 -1.16 -4.14
N CYS A 229 7.76 -0.80 -4.93
CA CYS A 229 6.66 0.04 -4.46
C CYS A 229 5.31 -0.68 -4.56
N GLN A 230 4.42 -0.38 -3.62
CA GLN A 230 3.07 -0.93 -3.56
C GLN A 230 2.10 0.09 -2.95
N LEU A 231 0.81 -0.07 -3.19
CA LEU A 231 -0.22 0.63 -2.43
C LEU A 231 -0.81 -0.32 -1.39
N SER A 232 -0.54 -0.02 -0.12
CA SER A 232 -1.10 -0.73 1.03
C SER A 232 -2.34 -0.01 1.53
N SER A 233 -3.43 -0.75 1.67
CA SER A 233 -4.73 -0.25 2.12
C SER A 233 -5.21 -1.09 3.29
N TRP A 234 -5.61 -0.44 4.37
CA TRP A 234 -6.21 -1.09 5.54
C TRP A 234 -7.64 -0.59 5.69
N PHE A 235 -8.55 -1.51 5.99
CA PHE A 235 -9.98 -1.27 6.07
C PHE A 235 -10.54 -1.72 7.42
N THR A 236 -11.65 -1.13 7.80
CA THR A 236 -12.42 -1.48 8.99
C THR A 236 -13.91 -1.54 8.65
N ASP A 237 -14.65 -2.41 9.32
CA ASP A 237 -16.11 -2.45 9.33
C ASP A 237 -16.71 -1.57 10.43
N ASP A 238 -15.88 -0.98 11.30
CA ASP A 238 -16.27 0.05 12.27
C ASP A 238 -16.06 1.44 11.64
N ALA A 239 -17.14 2.00 11.10
CA ALA A 239 -17.11 3.33 10.48
C ALA A 239 -16.60 4.44 11.42
N GLY A 240 -16.75 4.29 12.74
CA GLY A 240 -16.25 5.24 13.74
C GLY A 240 -14.73 5.20 13.91
N ARG A 241 -14.06 4.18 13.35
CA ARG A 241 -12.61 3.98 13.41
C ARG A 241 -11.91 4.05 12.06
N ALA A 242 -12.64 4.38 10.99
CA ALA A 242 -12.06 4.58 9.67
C ALA A 242 -11.22 5.87 9.62
N GLY A 243 -9.95 5.80 10.04
CA GLY A 243 -9.06 6.96 10.15
C GLY A 243 -8.89 7.75 8.86
N HIS A 244 -8.98 7.09 7.70
CA HIS A 244 -8.86 7.68 6.37
C HIS A 244 -10.21 7.81 5.65
N ALA A 245 -11.34 7.87 6.37
CA ALA A 245 -12.67 8.00 5.77
C ALA A 245 -12.79 9.20 4.81
N ALA A 246 -12.12 10.31 5.12
CA ALA A 246 -12.12 11.53 4.30
C ALA A 246 -10.87 11.71 3.41
N GLU A 247 -9.87 10.81 3.49
CA GLU A 247 -8.55 10.99 2.86
C GLU A 247 -8.63 11.21 1.35
N LEU A 248 -9.40 10.36 0.67
CA LEU A 248 -9.56 10.45 -0.79
C LEU A 248 -10.36 11.69 -1.21
N ALA A 249 -11.39 12.07 -0.44
CA ALA A 249 -12.16 13.28 -0.70
C ALA A 249 -11.33 14.56 -0.51
N ALA A 250 -10.45 14.57 0.50
CA ALA A 250 -9.51 15.66 0.74
C ALA A 250 -8.49 15.79 -0.42
N ALA A 251 -7.87 14.69 -0.83
CA ALA A 251 -6.96 14.66 -1.98
C ALA A 251 -7.62 15.18 -3.26
N GLU A 252 -8.85 14.73 -3.54
CA GLU A 252 -9.62 15.20 -4.71
C GLU A 252 -9.98 16.69 -4.61
N GLY A 253 -10.31 17.18 -3.42
CA GLY A 253 -10.58 18.60 -3.18
C GLY A 253 -9.39 19.48 -3.54
N LEU A 254 -8.18 19.08 -3.10
CA LEU A 254 -6.93 19.75 -3.44
C LEU A 254 -6.69 19.76 -4.96
N LEU A 255 -6.86 18.61 -5.61
CA LEU A 255 -6.59 18.46 -7.05
C LEU A 255 -7.62 19.18 -7.93
N ARG A 256 -8.89 19.28 -7.51
CA ARG A 256 -9.92 20.05 -8.23
C ARG A 256 -9.71 21.56 -8.10
N GLY A 257 -9.40 22.06 -6.91
CA GLY A 257 -9.20 23.50 -6.68
C GLY A 257 -8.08 24.08 -7.55
N ALA A 258 -7.06 23.29 -7.89
CA ALA A 258 -6.01 23.68 -8.81
C ALA A 258 -6.49 23.80 -10.28
N GLY A 259 -7.39 22.91 -10.71
CA GLY A 259 -7.97 22.94 -12.06
C GLY A 259 -8.93 24.13 -12.25
N GLU A 260 -9.70 24.48 -11.22
CA GLU A 260 -10.60 25.63 -11.22
C GLU A 260 -9.83 26.95 -11.19
N ALA A 261 -8.77 27.06 -10.39
CA ALA A 261 -7.86 28.22 -10.40
C ALA A 261 -7.22 28.45 -11.78
N CYS A 262 -6.89 27.38 -12.52
CA CYS A 262 -6.39 27.50 -13.90
C CYS A 262 -7.48 27.85 -14.93
N SER A 263 -8.75 27.54 -14.65
CA SER A 263 -9.86 27.72 -15.60
C SER A 263 -10.57 29.08 -15.47
N ALA A 264 -10.55 29.68 -14.29
CA ALA A 264 -11.16 31.00 -14.03
C ALA A 264 -10.42 32.18 -14.69
N ASP A 265 -9.16 31.98 -15.11
CA ASP A 265 -8.33 32.99 -15.81
C ASP A 265 -8.54 32.99 -17.34
N GLY A 266 -9.55 32.27 -17.85
CA GLY A 266 -9.79 32.01 -19.27
C GLY A 266 -10.47 33.12 -20.10
N ALA A 267 -10.73 34.30 -19.53
CA ALA A 267 -11.28 35.44 -20.28
C ALA A 267 -10.26 36.60 -20.30
N ALA A 268 -9.52 36.68 -21.42
CA ALA A 268 -8.47 37.64 -21.75
C ALA A 268 -7.06 37.34 -21.22
N GLY A 269 -6.40 36.39 -21.89
CA GLY A 269 -4.94 36.34 -22.07
C GLY A 269 -4.10 36.36 -20.79
N THR A 270 -3.89 35.20 -20.17
CA THR A 270 -3.26 35.15 -18.84
C THR A 270 -1.96 34.35 -18.84
N ARG A 271 -0.88 35.04 -18.45
CA ARG A 271 0.32 34.45 -17.85
C ARG A 271 -0.03 34.10 -16.40
N CYS A 272 0.14 32.86 -15.99
CA CYS A 272 0.10 32.50 -14.57
C CYS A 272 1.24 33.25 -13.85
N ALA A 273 0.90 34.26 -13.05
CA ALA A 273 1.86 34.98 -12.22
C ALA A 273 2.07 34.20 -10.92
N GLY A 274 3.31 33.75 -10.67
CA GLY A 274 3.72 33.27 -9.35
C GLY A 274 3.74 34.43 -8.34
N PRO A 275 3.64 34.15 -7.02
CA PRO A 275 3.72 35.21 -6.02
C PRO A 275 5.12 35.83 -6.04
N ALA A 276 5.16 37.15 -5.98
CA ALA A 276 6.39 37.92 -5.88
C ALA A 276 6.88 37.97 -4.43
N ALA A 277 8.21 37.77 -4.30
CA ALA A 277 9.10 37.94 -3.13
C ALA A 277 8.93 36.95 -1.96
#